data_AF-A0A8J6AVC3-F1
#
_entry.id   AF-A0A8J6AVC3-F1
#
_cell.length_a   1.000
_cell.length_b   1.000
_cell.length_c   1.000
_cell.angle_alpha   90.00
_cell.angle_beta   90.00
_cell.angle_gamma   90.00
#
_symmetry.space_group_name_H-M   'P 1'
#
loop_
_entity.id
_entity.type
_entity.pdbx_description
1 polymer ?
#
loop_
_entity_poly.entity_id
_entity_poly.type
_entity_poly.pdbx_seq_one_letter_code
_entity_poly.pdbx_strand_id
1 'polypeptide(L)'
;DDHESCGSNSTNRSTTENTKASVKPRRIQQAAPTDPDLPPGYVQSLIRRVVNNVNIVINNLILKYVEDDIVLSVNITSAECYTVSELWDRAFMDISATDLVLRKVINFSDCTVCLDKRNASGKIEFYQDPLLYKCSFRTRLHFTYDNLNSKMPSVIKIHTLVESLKLSITDQQLPMFIRIMQLGIALYYGEIGNFKDGEIEDPGSHNKDMLGNII
;
A
#
# COMPACT_ATOMS: atom_id res chain seq x y z
N ASP A 1 -5.78 71.20 -47.29
CA ASP A 1 -4.63 70.48 -46.68
C ASP A 1 -4.96 68.99 -46.58
N ASP A 2 -5.27 68.27 -47.66
CA ASP A 2 -4.50 68.01 -48.90
C ASP A 2 -3.13 67.37 -48.65
N HIS A 3 -3.05 66.04 -48.75
CA HIS A 3 -2.20 65.40 -49.78
C HIS A 3 -2.58 63.92 -50.00
N GLU A 4 -2.93 63.60 -51.25
CA GLU A 4 -2.94 62.28 -51.91
C GLU A 4 -1.49 61.72 -52.00
N SER A 5 -1.14 60.49 -52.43
CA SER A 5 -1.69 59.61 -53.44
C SER A 5 -0.91 58.27 -53.48
N CYS A 6 -1.62 57.20 -53.87
CA CYS A 6 -1.28 56.11 -54.81
C CYS A 6 0.05 55.31 -54.79
N GLY A 7 -0.08 53.98 -54.91
CA GLY A 7 0.96 53.06 -55.40
C GLY A 7 0.51 51.59 -55.45
N SER A 8 0.33 51.05 -56.66
CA SER A 8 -0.41 49.83 -57.01
C SER A 8 0.37 48.50 -56.98
N ASN A 9 -0.39 47.40 -56.93
CA ASN A 9 -0.22 46.06 -57.57
C ASN A 9 1.10 45.27 -57.48
N SER A 10 1.02 44.02 -56.98
CA SER A 10 1.37 42.83 -57.77
C SER A 10 0.86 41.51 -57.15
N THR A 11 -0.07 40.87 -57.88
CA THR A 11 -0.27 39.44 -58.10
C THR A 11 0.48 38.41 -57.25
N ASN A 12 -0.27 37.46 -56.67
CA ASN A 12 -0.09 36.04 -56.99
C ASN A 12 -1.40 35.25 -56.81
N ARG A 13 -1.85 34.66 -57.91
CA ARG A 13 -2.97 33.73 -58.03
C ARG A 13 -2.37 32.33 -58.10
N SER A 14 -2.76 31.45 -57.18
CA SER A 14 -2.79 30.01 -57.45
C SER A 14 -3.87 29.34 -56.59
N THR A 15 -4.90 28.92 -57.30
CA THR A 15 -5.93 27.92 -56.94
C THR A 15 -5.31 26.53 -56.79
N THR A 16 -5.66 25.77 -55.76
CA THR A 16 -6.41 24.49 -55.83
C THR A 16 -6.52 23.76 -54.48
N GLU A 17 -7.77 23.51 -54.09
CA GLU A 17 -8.39 22.28 -53.55
C GLU A 17 -7.71 21.36 -52.51
N ASN A 18 -8.34 21.35 -51.33
CA ASN A 18 -9.03 20.21 -50.69
C ASN A 18 -8.24 18.92 -50.35
N THR A 19 -7.93 18.70 -49.06
CA THR A 19 -7.94 17.35 -48.46
C THR A 19 -8.05 17.37 -46.92
N LYS A 20 -9.18 16.83 -46.45
CA LYS A 20 -9.42 16.02 -45.22
C LYS A 20 -8.65 16.32 -43.92
N ALA A 21 -9.44 16.80 -42.95
CA ALA A 21 -9.54 16.37 -41.54
C ALA A 21 -8.41 15.54 -40.89
N SER A 22 -7.84 16.08 -39.80
CA SER A 22 -7.62 15.32 -38.56
C SER A 22 -7.38 16.29 -37.39
N VAL A 23 -8.43 16.46 -36.57
CA VAL A 23 -8.36 17.20 -35.30
C VAL A 23 -7.60 16.33 -34.29
N LYS A 24 -6.35 16.70 -34.00
CA LYS A 24 -5.63 16.14 -32.84
C LYS A 24 -6.16 16.82 -31.57
N PRO A 25 -6.70 16.08 -30.58
CA PRO A 25 -7.03 16.68 -29.30
C PRO A 25 -5.71 16.98 -28.57
N ARG A 26 -5.42 18.26 -28.39
CA ARG A 26 -4.33 18.77 -27.56
C ARG A 26 -4.60 18.32 -26.13
N ARG A 27 -3.88 17.30 -25.67
CA ARG A 27 -3.86 16.88 -24.26
C ARG A 27 -3.39 18.07 -23.43
N ILE A 28 -4.32 18.74 -22.76
CA ILE A 28 -4.03 19.77 -21.77
C ILE A 28 -3.39 19.05 -20.59
N GLN A 29 -2.06 19.03 -20.59
CA GLN A 29 -1.29 18.74 -19.41
C GLN A 29 -1.45 19.98 -18.52
N GLN A 30 -2.40 19.93 -17.58
CA GLN A 30 -2.47 20.89 -16.48
C GLN A 30 -1.21 20.68 -15.63
N ALA A 31 -0.13 21.33 -16.02
CA ALA A 31 0.95 21.65 -15.10
C ALA A 31 0.37 22.67 -14.11
N ALA A 32 0.39 22.33 -12.81
CA ALA A 32 0.14 23.31 -11.76
C ALA A 32 1.06 24.52 -11.98
N PRO A 33 0.63 25.75 -11.64
CA PRO A 33 1.49 26.93 -11.78
C PRO A 33 2.74 26.74 -10.91
N THR A 34 3.87 26.49 -11.56
CA THR A 34 5.20 26.52 -10.95
C THR A 34 5.51 27.97 -10.62
N ASP A 35 5.64 28.26 -9.33
CA ASP A 35 6.16 29.53 -8.83
C ASP A 35 7.56 29.76 -9.44
N PRO A 36 7.77 30.79 -10.28
CA PRO A 36 8.97 30.95 -11.11
C PRO A 36 10.25 31.16 -10.29
N ASP A 37 10.14 31.46 -8.99
CA ASP A 37 11.29 31.75 -8.13
C ASP A 37 11.91 30.51 -7.47
N LEU A 38 11.32 29.33 -7.63
CA LEU A 38 11.81 28.10 -7.00
C LEU A 38 12.51 27.16 -8.00
N PRO A 39 13.73 26.67 -7.68
CA PRO A 39 14.39 25.66 -8.49
C PRO A 39 13.50 24.43 -8.68
N PRO A 40 13.44 23.84 -9.90
CA PRO A 40 12.68 22.63 -10.15
C PRO A 40 13.04 21.52 -9.16
N GLY A 41 12.04 20.97 -8.47
CA GLY A 41 12.22 19.87 -7.50
C GLY A 41 12.50 20.29 -6.04
N TYR A 42 12.62 21.59 -5.74
CA TYR A 42 12.81 22.07 -4.37
C TYR A 42 11.67 21.65 -3.42
N VAL A 43 10.41 21.81 -3.85
CA VAL A 43 9.24 21.39 -3.05
C VAL A 43 9.25 19.88 -2.81
N GLN A 44 9.64 19.10 -3.82
CA GLN A 44 9.69 17.64 -3.72
C GLN A 44 10.78 17.18 -2.74
N SER A 45 11.95 17.82 -2.75
CA SER A 45 13.04 17.51 -1.81
C SER A 45 12.67 17.90 -0.37
N LEU A 46 11.98 19.04 -0.19
CA LEU A 46 11.46 19.47 1.10
C LEU A 46 10.44 18.47 1.65
N ILE A 47 9.44 18.07 0.84
CA ILE A 47 8.44 17.07 1.22
C ILE A 47 9.14 15.77 1.65
N ARG A 48 10.10 15.30 0.86
CA ARG A 48 10.84 14.08 1.17
C ARG A 48 11.60 14.19 2.51
N ARG A 49 12.28 15.31 2.75
CA ARG A 49 12.96 15.58 4.03
C ARG A 49 12.00 15.54 5.21
N VAL A 50 10.81 16.15 5.06
CA VAL A 50 9.77 16.11 6.08
C VAL A 50 9.32 14.67 6.32
N VAL A 51 8.86 13.96 5.27
CA VAL A 51 8.36 12.58 5.37
C VAL A 51 9.39 11.64 6.02
N ASN A 52 10.64 11.73 5.61
CA ASN A 52 11.72 10.90 6.14
C ASN A 52 11.94 11.12 7.65
N ASN A 53 11.65 12.31 8.17
CA ASN A 53 11.89 12.69 9.56
C ASN A 53 10.62 12.81 10.41
N VAL A 54 9.46 12.40 9.89
CA VAL A 54 8.24 12.31 10.70
C VAL A 54 8.47 11.30 11.83
N ASN A 55 8.15 11.75 13.04
CA ASN A 55 8.00 10.90 14.22
C ASN A 55 6.52 10.62 14.40
N ILE A 56 6.17 9.35 14.53
CA ILE A 56 4.79 8.87 14.70
C ILE A 56 4.70 8.28 16.10
N VAL A 57 3.75 8.76 16.89
CA VAL A 57 3.42 8.20 18.20
C VAL A 57 1.94 7.85 18.20
N ILE A 58 1.62 6.60 18.44
CA ILE A 58 0.24 6.10 18.54
C ILE A 58 0.08 5.53 19.93
N ASN A 59 -0.92 6.01 20.67
CA ASN A 59 -1.23 5.51 22.00
C ASN A 59 -2.58 4.80 21.98
N ASN A 60 -2.69 3.73 22.75
CA ASN A 60 -3.91 2.95 22.93
C ASN A 60 -4.48 2.46 21.58
N LEU A 61 -3.62 1.85 20.75
CA LEU A 61 -4.01 1.32 19.45
C LEU A 61 -4.75 -0.01 19.63
N ILE A 62 -5.99 -0.06 19.14
CA ILE A 62 -6.77 -1.29 19.05
C ILE A 62 -7.12 -1.51 17.58
N LEU A 63 -6.62 -2.60 17.02
CA LEU A 63 -6.99 -3.08 15.70
C LEU A 63 -7.82 -4.35 15.85
N LYS A 64 -8.95 -4.42 15.14
CA LYS A 64 -9.83 -5.58 15.16
C LYS A 64 -10.18 -5.98 13.74
N TYR A 65 -9.91 -7.23 13.41
CA TYR A 65 -10.29 -7.87 12.16
C TYR A 65 -11.35 -8.93 12.45
N VAL A 66 -12.37 -8.98 11.61
CA VAL A 66 -13.55 -9.83 11.81
C VAL A 66 -13.97 -10.42 10.48
N GLU A 67 -13.95 -11.75 10.38
CA GLU A 67 -14.25 -12.52 9.17
C GLU A 67 -14.95 -13.80 9.56
N ASP A 68 -16.10 -14.14 8.96
CA ASP A 68 -16.88 -15.34 9.24
C ASP A 68 -17.08 -15.64 10.74
N ASP A 69 -16.36 -16.61 11.30
CA ASP A 69 -16.36 -16.99 12.71
C ASP A 69 -15.09 -16.55 13.45
N ILE A 70 -14.16 -15.86 12.80
CA ILE A 70 -12.88 -15.42 13.35
C ILE A 70 -12.93 -13.95 13.79
N VAL A 71 -12.38 -13.68 14.97
CA VAL A 71 -12.08 -12.35 15.48
C VAL A 71 -10.62 -12.27 15.87
N LEU A 72 -9.83 -11.54 15.09
CA LEU A 72 -8.45 -11.19 15.43
C LEU A 72 -8.42 -9.80 16.05
N SER A 73 -7.76 -9.65 17.18
CA SER A 73 -7.55 -8.33 17.79
C SER A 73 -6.11 -8.11 18.20
N VAL A 74 -5.64 -6.89 18.02
CA VAL A 74 -4.32 -6.42 18.42
C VAL A 74 -4.52 -5.19 19.28
N ASN A 75 -4.01 -5.23 20.50
CA ASN A 75 -4.01 -4.11 21.43
C ASN A 75 -2.58 -3.72 21.76
N ILE A 76 -2.23 -2.45 21.59
CA ILE A 76 -0.90 -1.91 21.84
C ILE A 76 -1.05 -0.63 22.67
N THR A 77 -0.43 -0.59 23.85
CA THR A 77 -0.46 0.59 24.72
C THR A 77 0.22 1.79 24.04
N SER A 78 1.38 1.58 23.41
CA SER A 78 2.04 2.62 22.63
C SER A 78 2.88 2.03 21.50
N ALA A 79 2.85 2.68 20.34
CA ALA A 79 3.72 2.42 19.21
C ALA A 79 4.38 3.73 18.79
N GLU A 80 5.71 3.76 18.77
CA GLU A 80 6.48 4.95 18.44
C GLU A 80 7.46 4.64 17.31
N CYS A 81 7.43 5.43 16.24
CA CYS A 81 8.36 5.34 15.11
C CYS A 81 9.08 6.67 14.92
N TYR A 82 10.42 6.65 14.85
CA TYR A 82 11.23 7.84 14.69
C TYR A 82 12.52 7.58 13.91
N THR A 83 13.11 8.64 13.38
CA THR A 83 14.37 8.60 12.64
C THR A 83 15.57 8.62 13.57
N VAL A 84 16.61 7.89 13.19
CA VAL A 84 17.84 7.73 13.98
C VAL A 84 19.10 7.91 13.14
N SER A 85 20.19 8.25 13.80
CA SER A 85 21.53 8.36 13.23
C SER A 85 22.15 6.99 12.93
N GLU A 86 23.37 6.99 12.40
CA GLU A 86 24.18 5.78 12.21
C GLU A 86 24.46 5.02 13.53
N LEU A 87 24.54 5.75 14.64
CA LEU A 87 24.75 5.19 15.98
C LEU A 87 23.44 4.72 16.66
N TRP A 88 22.31 4.81 15.96
CA TRP A 88 20.96 4.47 16.45
C TRP A 88 20.38 5.42 17.52
N ASP A 89 20.92 6.63 17.62
CA ASP A 89 20.37 7.70 18.46
C ASP A 89 19.32 8.50 17.69
N ARG A 90 18.28 8.99 18.38
CA ARG A 90 17.23 9.80 17.75
C ARG A 90 17.85 11.08 17.17
N ALA A 91 17.67 11.30 15.86
CA ALA A 91 18.24 12.44 15.16
C ALA A 91 17.44 12.78 13.90
N PHE A 92 17.52 14.03 13.47
CA PHE A 92 17.06 14.44 12.15
C PHE A 92 18.13 14.06 11.11
N MET A 93 17.75 13.28 10.10
CA MET A 93 18.65 12.77 9.07
C MET A 93 18.21 13.21 7.69
N ASP A 94 19.15 13.68 6.89
CA ASP A 94 18.92 13.98 5.49
C ASP A 94 19.57 12.93 4.60
N ILE A 95 18.81 12.39 3.64
CA ILE A 95 19.34 11.42 2.68
C ILE A 95 20.08 12.22 1.60
N SER A 96 21.36 11.94 1.42
CA SER A 96 22.22 12.66 0.49
C SER A 96 22.77 11.72 -0.59
N ALA A 97 23.35 12.28 -1.66
CA ALA A 97 23.94 11.46 -2.73
C ALA A 97 25.13 10.60 -2.23
N THR A 98 25.78 11.02 -1.14
CA THR A 98 26.89 10.30 -0.51
C THR A 98 26.42 9.29 0.56
N ASP A 99 25.21 9.47 1.10
CA ASP A 99 24.60 8.56 2.07
C ASP A 99 23.10 8.39 1.76
N LEU A 100 22.81 7.33 1.00
CA LEU A 100 21.47 6.96 0.53
C LEU A 100 20.74 6.05 1.53
N VAL A 101 21.00 6.23 2.82
CA VAL A 101 20.47 5.38 3.88
C VAL A 101 19.49 6.15 4.76
N LEU A 102 18.36 5.53 5.08
CA LEU A 102 17.43 5.97 6.12
C LEU A 102 17.36 4.92 7.21
N ARG A 103 17.48 5.34 8.47
CA ARG A 103 17.33 4.47 9.62
C ARG A 103 16.14 4.93 10.46
N LYS A 104 15.30 3.99 10.85
CA LYS A 104 14.18 4.24 11.76
C LYS A 104 14.17 3.22 12.88
N VAL A 105 13.67 3.62 14.04
CA VAL A 105 13.37 2.73 15.15
C VAL A 105 11.87 2.75 15.38
N ILE A 106 11.28 1.57 15.55
CA ILE A 106 9.91 1.39 15.99
C ILE A 106 9.92 0.71 17.35
N ASN A 107 9.33 1.33 18.35
CA ASN A 107 9.11 0.74 19.67
C ASN A 107 7.64 0.37 19.80
N PHE A 108 7.38 -0.86 20.21
CA PHE A 108 6.05 -1.32 20.61
C PHE A 108 6.06 -1.63 22.10
N SER A 109 5.07 -1.10 22.81
CA SER A 109 4.87 -1.32 24.25
C SER A 109 3.56 -2.05 24.49
N ASP A 110 3.65 -3.14 25.26
CA ASP A 110 2.53 -3.97 25.70
C ASP A 110 1.62 -4.47 24.57
N CYS A 111 2.21 -5.00 23.49
CA CYS A 111 1.47 -5.60 22.40
C CYS A 111 0.81 -6.92 22.84
N THR A 112 -0.51 -7.00 22.72
CA THR A 112 -1.31 -8.18 22.98
C THR A 112 -2.09 -8.54 21.73
N VAL A 113 -2.03 -9.80 21.31
CA VAL A 113 -2.74 -10.33 20.14
C VAL A 113 -3.66 -11.45 20.60
N CYS A 114 -4.96 -11.34 20.31
CA CYS A 114 -5.95 -12.36 20.62
C CYS A 114 -6.60 -12.86 19.34
N LEU A 115 -6.88 -14.16 19.30
CA LEU A 115 -7.60 -14.81 18.22
C LEU A 115 -8.74 -15.63 18.82
N ASP A 116 -9.96 -15.17 18.58
CA ASP A 116 -11.17 -15.69 19.20
C ASP A 116 -12.15 -16.17 18.13
N LYS A 117 -12.97 -17.16 18.49
CA LYS A 117 -14.08 -17.63 17.67
C LYS A 117 -15.38 -16.95 18.11
N ARG A 118 -16.14 -16.42 17.16
CA ARG A 118 -17.51 -15.94 17.40
C ARG A 118 -18.54 -16.96 16.91
N ASN A 119 -19.70 -16.96 17.53
CA ASN A 119 -20.83 -17.80 17.13
C ASN A 119 -21.63 -17.15 15.98
N ALA A 120 -22.67 -17.83 15.50
CA ALA A 120 -23.57 -17.32 14.45
C ALA A 120 -24.30 -16.01 14.82
N SER A 121 -24.39 -15.68 16.11
CA SER A 121 -24.94 -14.39 16.60
C SER A 121 -23.92 -13.25 16.56
N GLY A 122 -22.67 -13.53 16.16
CA GLY A 122 -21.58 -12.56 16.10
C GLY A 122 -20.88 -12.31 17.44
N LYS A 123 -21.23 -13.05 18.50
CA LYS A 123 -20.67 -12.90 19.84
C LYS A 123 -19.55 -13.91 20.09
N ILE A 124 -18.50 -13.48 20.79
CA ILE A 124 -17.49 -14.39 21.35
C ILE A 124 -18.06 -14.96 22.65
N GLU A 125 -18.30 -16.27 22.67
CA GLU A 125 -18.82 -16.95 23.87
C GLU A 125 -17.70 -17.24 24.87
N PHE A 126 -16.54 -17.67 24.36
CA PHE A 126 -15.38 -18.03 25.17
C PHE A 126 -14.15 -17.37 24.58
N TYR A 127 -13.53 -16.49 25.38
CA TYR A 127 -12.23 -15.91 25.03
C TYR A 127 -11.15 -16.98 25.20
N GLN A 128 -10.26 -17.03 24.22
CA GLN A 128 -9.11 -17.91 24.26
C GLN A 128 -7.92 -17.21 24.92
N ASP A 129 -6.90 -18.00 25.27
CA ASP A 129 -5.63 -17.42 25.69
C ASP A 129 -5.02 -16.58 24.55
N PRO A 130 -4.42 -15.41 24.85
CA PRO A 130 -3.81 -14.56 23.83
C PRO A 130 -2.70 -15.29 23.07
N LEU A 131 -2.63 -15.08 21.76
CA LEU A 131 -1.53 -15.57 20.93
C LEU A 131 -0.20 -14.95 21.34
N LEU A 132 -0.23 -13.67 21.67
CA LEU A 132 0.89 -12.89 22.19
C LEU A 132 0.38 -12.07 23.35
N TYR A 133 1.06 -12.13 24.50
CA TYR A 133 0.62 -11.41 25.70
C TYR A 133 1.62 -10.35 26.15
N LYS A 134 1.18 -9.09 26.18
CA LYS A 134 1.93 -7.91 26.68
C LYS A 134 3.41 -7.89 26.28
N CYS A 135 3.67 -8.17 25.01
CA CYS A 135 5.02 -8.19 24.48
C CYS A 135 5.46 -6.78 24.11
N SER A 136 6.60 -6.37 24.66
CA SER A 136 7.28 -5.13 24.28
C SER A 136 8.52 -5.47 23.46
N PHE A 137 8.68 -4.82 22.32
CA PHE A 137 9.80 -5.06 21.42
C PHE A 137 10.21 -3.80 20.67
N ARG A 138 11.48 -3.76 20.29
CA ARG A 138 12.08 -2.68 19.51
C ARG A 138 12.55 -3.23 18.17
N THR A 139 12.09 -2.61 17.09
CA THR A 139 12.49 -2.93 15.72
C THR A 139 13.34 -1.82 15.15
N ARG A 140 14.55 -2.16 14.71
CA ARG A 140 15.48 -1.31 13.98
C ARG A 140 15.31 -1.57 12.48
N LEU A 141 15.01 -0.51 11.73
CA LEU A 141 14.83 -0.54 10.29
C LEU A 141 15.98 0.23 9.63
N HIS A 142 16.63 -0.41 8.65
CA HIS A 142 17.67 0.19 7.82
C HIS A 142 17.25 0.05 6.36
N PHE A 143 17.07 1.19 5.71
CA PHE A 143 16.63 1.31 4.33
C PHE A 143 17.78 1.87 3.50
N THR A 144 18.21 1.14 2.48
CA THR A 144 19.14 1.65 1.46
C THR A 144 18.37 1.96 0.19
N TYR A 145 18.66 3.10 -0.42
CA TYR A 145 18.10 3.51 -1.71
C TYR A 145 19.19 3.53 -2.78
N ASP A 146 18.83 3.23 -4.03
CA ASP A 146 19.79 3.29 -5.15
C ASP A 146 20.12 4.73 -5.55
N ASN A 147 19.19 5.66 -5.36
CA ASN A 147 19.37 7.08 -5.63
C ASN A 147 18.34 7.93 -4.86
N LEU A 148 18.48 9.27 -4.95
CA LEU A 148 17.60 10.22 -4.27
C LEU A 148 16.16 10.26 -4.81
N ASN A 149 15.91 9.75 -6.01
CA ASN A 149 14.59 9.77 -6.63
C ASN A 149 13.83 8.45 -6.42
N SER A 150 14.48 7.43 -5.85
CA SER A 150 13.85 6.14 -5.55
C SER A 150 12.73 6.29 -4.53
N LYS A 151 11.51 5.88 -4.92
CA LYS A 151 10.34 5.86 -4.04
C LYS A 151 10.36 4.70 -3.05
N MET A 152 10.96 3.57 -3.46
CA MET A 152 11.11 2.38 -2.64
C MET A 152 12.60 2.13 -2.35
N PRO A 153 12.93 1.62 -1.16
CA PRO A 153 14.30 1.19 -0.86
C PRO A 153 14.64 -0.06 -1.66
N SER A 154 15.89 -0.18 -2.09
CA SER A 154 16.41 -1.39 -2.75
C SER A 154 16.81 -2.47 -1.75
N VAL A 155 17.19 -2.08 -0.53
CA VAL A 155 17.48 -3.01 0.56
C VAL A 155 16.75 -2.56 1.82
N ILE A 156 16.08 -3.50 2.49
CA ILE A 156 15.47 -3.31 3.81
C ILE A 156 16.09 -4.33 4.75
N LYS A 157 16.75 -3.87 5.82
CA LYS A 157 17.22 -4.71 6.91
C LYS A 157 16.40 -4.42 8.16
N ILE A 158 15.96 -5.48 8.82
CA ILE A 158 15.08 -5.43 9.99
C ILE A 158 15.76 -6.21 11.12
N HIS A 159 16.03 -5.53 12.23
CA HIS A 159 16.53 -6.18 13.45
C HIS A 159 15.54 -5.94 14.58
N THR A 160 14.93 -7.00 15.09
CA THR A 160 13.97 -6.91 16.20
C THR A 160 14.61 -7.45 17.47
N LEU A 161 14.55 -6.65 18.53
CA LEU A 161 14.94 -7.05 19.88
C LEU A 161 13.68 -7.17 20.73
N VAL A 162 13.54 -8.33 21.36
CA VAL A 162 12.46 -8.66 22.29
C VAL A 162 13.08 -9.28 23.54
N GLU A 163 12.69 -8.80 24.73
CA GLU A 163 13.22 -9.33 26.00
C GLU A 163 12.54 -10.64 26.39
N SER A 164 11.22 -10.71 26.20
CA SER A 164 10.43 -11.91 26.47
C SER A 164 9.34 -12.05 25.42
N LEU A 165 9.35 -13.19 24.74
CA LEU A 165 8.33 -13.54 23.76
C LEU A 165 7.58 -14.77 24.27
N LYS A 166 6.32 -14.58 24.67
CA LYS A 166 5.43 -15.67 25.08
C LYS A 166 4.36 -15.83 24.02
N LEU A 167 4.49 -16.91 23.24
CA LEU A 167 3.52 -17.31 22.23
C LEU A 167 2.76 -18.52 22.73
N SER A 168 1.44 -18.48 22.55
CA SER A 168 0.55 -19.60 22.83
C SER A 168 -0.40 -19.78 21.66
N ILE A 169 -0.75 -21.01 21.34
CA ILE A 169 -1.80 -21.29 20.36
C ILE A 169 -2.51 -22.57 20.79
N THR A 170 -3.83 -22.49 20.91
CA THR A 170 -4.66 -23.65 21.27
C THR A 170 -5.08 -24.43 20.01
N ASP A 171 -5.52 -25.67 20.19
CA ASP A 171 -6.05 -26.50 19.08
C ASP A 171 -7.24 -25.83 18.38
N GLN A 172 -8.04 -25.06 19.12
CA GLN A 172 -9.13 -24.28 18.55
C GLN A 172 -8.62 -23.08 17.73
N GLN A 173 -7.52 -22.46 18.15
CA GLN A 173 -6.93 -21.30 17.47
C GLN A 173 -6.12 -21.67 16.23
N LEU A 174 -5.50 -22.85 16.21
CA LEU A 174 -4.66 -23.30 15.11
C LEU A 174 -5.34 -23.22 13.73
N PRO A 175 -6.56 -23.75 13.50
CA PRO A 175 -7.23 -23.62 12.20
C PRO A 175 -7.56 -22.17 11.84
N MET A 176 -7.95 -21.35 12.82
CA MET A 176 -8.20 -19.92 12.60
C MET A 176 -6.93 -19.19 12.19
N PHE A 177 -5.80 -19.50 12.83
CA PHE A 177 -4.50 -18.92 12.51
C PHE A 177 -4.05 -19.28 11.09
N ILE A 178 -4.25 -20.54 10.67
CA ILE A 178 -3.94 -20.99 9.30
C ILE A 178 -4.76 -20.20 8.27
N ARG A 179 -6.05 -19.97 8.51
CA ARG A 179 -6.90 -19.16 7.61
C ARG A 179 -6.39 -17.73 7.48
N ILE A 180 -6.02 -17.09 8.60
CA ILE A 180 -5.43 -15.73 8.59
C ILE A 180 -4.09 -15.72 7.84
N MET A 181 -3.26 -16.75 7.99
CA MET A 181 -2.01 -16.87 7.24
C MET A 181 -2.24 -17.03 5.74
N GLN A 182 -3.22 -17.85 5.33
CA GLN A 182 -3.61 -18.00 3.92
C GLN A 182 -4.10 -16.68 3.33
N LEU A 183 -4.93 -15.94 4.07
CA LEU A 183 -5.34 -14.59 3.70
C LEU A 183 -4.12 -13.67 3.53
N GLY A 184 -3.18 -13.67 4.48
CA GLY A 184 -1.94 -12.89 4.40
C GLY A 184 -1.10 -13.20 3.16
N ILE A 185 -1.00 -14.47 2.78
CA ILE A 185 -0.30 -14.92 1.57
C ILE A 185 -1.05 -14.46 0.32
N ALA A 186 -2.38 -14.64 0.26
CA ALA A 186 -3.19 -14.19 -0.86
C ALA A 186 -3.13 -12.66 -1.05
N LEU A 187 -3.10 -11.89 0.05
CA LEU A 187 -2.88 -10.44 0.03
C LEU A 187 -1.49 -10.09 -0.55
N TYR A 188 -0.45 -10.85 -0.20
CA TYR A 188 0.91 -10.61 -0.67
C TYR A 188 1.06 -10.84 -2.18
N TYR A 189 0.44 -11.88 -2.72
CA TYR A 189 0.46 -12.17 -4.16
C TYR A 189 -0.63 -11.44 -4.96
N GLY A 190 -1.57 -10.76 -4.29
CA GLY A 190 -2.65 -10.01 -4.93
C GLY A 190 -3.79 -10.88 -5.47
N GLU A 191 -3.98 -12.09 -4.94
CA GLU A 191 -4.92 -13.11 -5.45
C GLU A 191 -6.35 -13.00 -4.87
N ILE A 192 -6.69 -11.87 -4.23
CA ILE A 192 -7.92 -11.68 -3.41
C ILE A 192 -9.24 -11.85 -4.19
N GLY A 193 -9.20 -12.13 -5.49
CA GLY A 193 -10.38 -12.22 -6.36
C GLY A 193 -10.62 -13.55 -7.08
N ASN A 194 -9.85 -14.62 -6.84
CA ASN A 194 -9.93 -15.83 -7.68
C ASN A 194 -10.62 -17.06 -7.04
N PHE A 195 -11.22 -16.94 -5.87
CA PHE A 195 -12.17 -17.95 -5.39
C PHE A 195 -13.50 -17.75 -6.12
N LYS A 196 -13.56 -18.17 -7.39
CA LYS A 196 -14.83 -18.56 -7.98
C LYS A 196 -15.27 -19.83 -7.27
N ASP A 197 -16.45 -19.77 -6.68
CA ASP A 197 -17.20 -20.95 -6.23
C ASP A 197 -17.20 -21.98 -7.37
N GLY A 198 -16.35 -23.00 -7.22
CA GLY A 198 -16.43 -24.20 -8.02
C GLY A 198 -17.56 -25.02 -7.44
N GLU A 199 -18.75 -24.85 -8.02
CA GLU A 199 -19.85 -25.78 -7.85
C GLU A 199 -19.32 -27.21 -7.94
N ILE A 200 -19.62 -27.98 -6.91
CA ILE A 200 -19.41 -29.42 -6.88
C ILE A 200 -20.35 -30.01 -7.94
N GLU A 201 -19.85 -30.18 -9.18
CA GLU A 201 -20.48 -31.07 -10.13
C GLU A 201 -20.10 -32.52 -9.77
N ASP A 202 -21.04 -33.15 -9.07
CA ASP A 202 -21.07 -34.58 -8.75
C ASP A 202 -21.35 -35.40 -10.04
N PRO A 203 -20.47 -36.32 -10.49
CA PRO A 203 -20.78 -37.20 -11.61
C PRO A 203 -21.28 -38.55 -11.07
N GLY A 204 -22.58 -38.66 -10.84
CA GLY A 204 -23.20 -39.88 -10.31
C GLY A 204 -24.60 -40.18 -10.85
N SER A 205 -24.65 -40.97 -11.93
CA SER A 205 -25.73 -41.90 -12.33
C SER A 205 -27.21 -41.47 -12.28
N HIS A 206 -27.87 -41.47 -13.45
CA HIS A 206 -28.94 -42.46 -13.74
C HIS A 206 -29.38 -42.44 -15.22
N ASN A 207 -29.21 -43.59 -15.87
CA ASN A 207 -29.90 -43.98 -17.12
C ASN A 207 -31.43 -43.93 -16.95
N LYS A 208 -32.15 -43.41 -17.95
CA LYS A 208 -33.31 -44.11 -18.56
C LYS A 208 -33.78 -43.44 -19.86
N ASP A 209 -33.63 -44.20 -20.96
CA ASP A 209 -34.55 -44.44 -22.08
C ASP A 209 -35.58 -43.35 -22.43
N MET A 210 -35.66 -42.93 -23.71
CA MET A 210 -36.54 -43.55 -24.72
C MET A 210 -36.67 -42.66 -25.99
N LEU A 211 -36.70 -43.32 -27.15
CA LEU A 211 -37.32 -42.90 -28.42
C LEU A 211 -36.63 -41.81 -29.27
N GLY A 212 -35.62 -42.24 -30.02
CA GLY A 212 -35.34 -41.68 -31.35
C GLY A 212 -36.11 -42.49 -32.40
N ASN A 213 -37.06 -41.84 -33.08
CA ASN A 213 -37.71 -42.34 -34.28
C ASN A 213 -37.77 -41.20 -35.29
N ILE A 214 -37.61 -41.56 -36.57
CA ILE A 214 -37.91 -40.79 -37.80
C ILE A 214 -36.68 -40.27 -38.58
N ILE A 215 -36.34 -41.10 -39.58
CA ILE A 215 -35.84 -40.87 -40.96
C ILE A 215 -34.39 -40.42 -41.13
#